data_AF-A0A496LWG4-F1
#
_entry.id   AF-A0A496LWG4-F1
#
_cell.length_a   1.000
_cell.length_b   1.000
_cell.length_c   1.000
_cell.angle_alpha   90.00
_cell.angle_beta   90.00
_cell.angle_gamma   90.00
#
_symmetry.space_group_name_H-M   'P 1'
#
loop_
_entity.id
_entity.type
_entity.pdbx_description
1 polymer ?
#
loop_
_entity_poly.entity_id
_entity_poly.type
_entity_poly.pdbx_seq_one_letter_code
_entity_poly.pdbx_strand_id
1 'polypeptide(L)'
;NKYAKQIAQINKEIVRVESVGTTRANDLRDKRDQLELAMSKLVGISVFKGQLQSSNVDPTVTDMGTKHQINISGFNIVDGTTYHPLTVDRISDKSDFKGVFFERDDGKKVDLNGRISGGKLGAALDLRGRRVDDSGEFQDGTIQKYIDNLNTFAKGIINETNNIYAKSAVENAVTDELDGLSDSRTLMNFNNDIKHGSFDVVVYNNQGQEVARKTINVNATTSMNDNTRGNSIVRDFNSDTDDNGDNNSLNDVDDYFQANYQYDAATGKGTFGVTAKRNAGEYSVAFVDRGTNFPGIIGINRVFEGGNAKNMSVKSELTENPHKLKAYSNPTPGNNEVANDMVQMQYKKIIFYSDKHADKEESVEGYYRYITTDLASQTQANNDLNDANTAIHKVAMSEYQSVSGVNLNEELTNLIRFQSSYGAAAKIITTVEKMLDTLLTLKQ
;
A
#
# COMPACT_ATOMS: atom_id res chain seq x y z
N ASN A 1 -23.88 -4.58 3.52
CA ASN A 1 -24.55 -5.28 4.63
C ASN A 1 -25.88 -4.66 5.04
N LYS A 2 -25.93 -3.52 5.76
CA LYS A 2 -27.21 -2.93 6.22
C LYS A 2 -28.24 -2.72 5.10
N TYR A 3 -27.85 -2.07 3.99
CA TYR A 3 -28.75 -1.84 2.86
C TYR A 3 -29.23 -3.14 2.22
N ALA A 4 -28.33 -4.09 1.95
CA ALA A 4 -28.70 -5.40 1.40
C ALA A 4 -29.69 -6.17 2.29
N LYS A 5 -29.52 -6.15 3.62
CA LYS A 5 -30.48 -6.74 4.56
C LYS A 5 -31.84 -6.07 4.50
N GLN A 6 -31.88 -4.74 4.41
CA GLN A 6 -33.13 -3.99 4.28
C GLN A 6 -33.83 -4.27 2.93
N ILE A 7 -33.07 -4.38 1.84
CA ILE A 7 -33.59 -4.74 0.52
C ILE A 7 -34.21 -6.15 0.55
N ALA A 8 -33.54 -7.13 1.15
CA ALA A 8 -34.08 -8.48 1.29
C ALA A 8 -35.38 -8.51 2.12
N GLN A 9 -35.46 -7.70 3.19
CA GLN A 9 -36.69 -7.52 3.97
C GLN A 9 -37.83 -6.90 3.15
N ILE A 10 -37.53 -5.85 2.38
CA ILE A 10 -38.50 -5.21 1.48
C ILE A 10 -38.96 -6.21 0.41
N ASN A 11 -38.07 -7.00 -0.16
CA ASN A 11 -38.45 -8.06 -1.11
C ASN A 11 -39.44 -9.05 -0.47
N LYS A 12 -39.28 -9.39 0.80
CA LYS A 12 -40.23 -10.25 1.54
C LYS A 12 -41.60 -9.59 1.72
N GLU A 13 -41.62 -8.29 2.03
CA GLU A 13 -42.86 -7.51 2.15
C GLU A 13 -43.58 -7.36 0.81
N ILE A 14 -42.85 -7.12 -0.29
CA ILE A 14 -43.40 -7.06 -1.65
C ILE A 14 -44.11 -8.36 -2.01
N VAL A 15 -43.43 -9.51 -1.82
CA VAL A 15 -44.02 -10.84 -2.08
C VAL A 15 -45.29 -11.07 -1.24
N ARG A 16 -45.30 -10.61 0.03
CA ARG A 16 -46.46 -10.73 0.91
C ARG A 16 -47.65 -9.87 0.46
N VAL A 17 -47.40 -8.66 -0.02
CA VAL A 17 -48.47 -7.75 -0.48
C VAL A 17 -49.04 -8.23 -1.82
N GLU A 18 -48.18 -8.68 -2.72
CA GLU A 18 -48.56 -9.06 -4.09
C GLU A 18 -49.17 -10.46 -4.19
N SER A 19 -48.99 -11.33 -3.18
CA SER A 19 -49.62 -12.65 -3.12
C SER A 19 -51.14 -12.63 -2.95
N VAL A 20 -51.72 -11.49 -2.54
CA VAL A 20 -53.18 -11.30 -2.35
C VAL A 20 -53.87 -10.80 -3.65
N GLY A 21 -53.20 -10.92 -4.79
CA GLY A 21 -53.83 -10.98 -6.13
C GLY A 21 -54.31 -9.67 -6.76
N THR A 22 -54.35 -8.54 -6.03
CA THR A 22 -54.80 -7.25 -6.61
C THR A 22 -53.98 -6.02 -6.23
N THR A 23 -53.16 -6.07 -5.17
CA THR A 23 -52.39 -4.92 -4.69
C THR A 23 -50.94 -4.98 -5.16
N ARG A 24 -50.48 -3.95 -5.89
CA ARG A 24 -49.06 -3.78 -6.24
C ARG A 24 -48.33 -3.01 -5.13
N ALA A 25 -47.14 -3.47 -4.77
CA ALA A 25 -46.34 -2.89 -3.70
C ALA A 25 -45.43 -1.76 -4.20
N ASN A 26 -46.01 -0.73 -4.84
CA ASN A 26 -45.24 0.34 -5.50
C ASN A 26 -44.33 1.11 -4.52
N ASP A 27 -44.87 1.58 -3.39
CA ASP A 27 -44.09 2.32 -2.38
C ASP A 27 -42.88 1.54 -1.85
N LEU A 28 -43.05 0.21 -1.71
CA LEU A 28 -41.97 -0.69 -1.29
C LEU A 28 -40.90 -0.83 -2.38
N ARG A 29 -41.29 -0.89 -3.65
CA ARG A 29 -40.36 -0.90 -4.78
C ARG A 29 -39.57 0.41 -4.86
N ASP A 30 -40.22 1.55 -4.65
CA ASP A 30 -39.54 2.85 -4.63
C ASP A 30 -38.51 2.94 -3.50
N LYS A 31 -38.89 2.47 -2.30
CA LYS A 31 -37.98 2.39 -1.16
C LYS A 31 -36.80 1.46 -1.43
N ARG A 32 -37.04 0.33 -2.11
CA ARG A 32 -35.98 -0.60 -2.52
C ARG A 32 -35.01 0.08 -3.49
N ASP A 33 -35.53 0.75 -4.51
CA ASP A 33 -34.73 1.39 -5.55
C ASP A 33 -33.89 2.56 -4.96
N GLN A 34 -34.40 3.28 -3.95
CA GLN A 34 -33.61 4.25 -3.18
C GLN A 34 -32.43 3.59 -2.42
N LEU A 35 -32.64 2.41 -1.83
CA LEU A 35 -31.58 1.67 -1.15
C LEU A 35 -30.55 1.10 -2.13
N GLU A 36 -30.98 0.64 -3.31
CA GLU A 36 -30.09 0.22 -4.39
C GLU A 36 -29.18 1.37 -4.82
N LEU A 37 -29.73 2.57 -5.02
CA LEU A 37 -28.96 3.77 -5.35
C LEU A 37 -28.00 4.18 -4.22
N ALA A 38 -28.42 4.05 -2.96
CA ALA A 38 -27.53 4.30 -1.82
C ALA A 38 -26.38 3.28 -1.75
N MET A 39 -26.66 2.03 -2.10
CA MET A 39 -25.66 0.95 -2.12
C MET A 39 -24.66 1.12 -3.27
N SER A 40 -25.09 1.56 -4.46
CA SER A 40 -24.20 1.77 -5.61
C SER A 40 -23.15 2.87 -5.38
N LYS A 41 -23.45 3.85 -4.51
CA LYS A 41 -22.47 4.87 -4.07
C LYS A 41 -21.35 4.29 -3.21
N LEU A 42 -21.59 3.15 -2.55
CA LEU A 42 -20.61 2.52 -1.66
C LEU A 42 -19.74 1.51 -2.40
N VAL A 43 -20.32 0.73 -3.31
CA VAL A 43 -19.63 -0.37 -4.01
C VAL A 43 -20.30 -0.63 -5.35
N GLY A 44 -19.53 -1.08 -6.34
CA GLY A 44 -20.06 -1.57 -7.60
C GLY A 44 -21.01 -2.75 -7.37
N ILE A 45 -22.27 -2.55 -7.76
CA ILE A 45 -23.32 -3.56 -7.70
C ILE A 45 -23.88 -3.84 -9.10
N SER A 46 -24.33 -5.06 -9.32
CA SER A 46 -25.18 -5.41 -10.46
C SER A 46 -26.54 -5.86 -9.94
N VAL A 47 -27.62 -5.28 -10.46
CA VAL A 47 -28.98 -5.59 -10.03
C VAL A 47 -29.72 -6.28 -11.17
N PHE A 48 -30.24 -7.48 -10.93
CA PHE A 48 -31.09 -8.21 -11.85
C PHE A 48 -32.53 -8.18 -11.34
N LYS A 49 -33.46 -7.68 -12.18
CA LYS A 49 -34.91 -7.62 -11.91
C LYS A 49 -35.64 -8.37 -13.02
N GLY A 50 -36.38 -9.43 -12.70
CA GLY A 50 -37.11 -10.24 -13.68
C GLY A 50 -38.46 -10.75 -13.17
N GLN A 51 -39.38 -11.04 -14.09
CA GLN A 51 -40.59 -11.81 -13.82
C GLN A 51 -40.40 -13.22 -14.36
N LEU A 52 -40.67 -14.24 -13.53
CA LEU A 52 -40.78 -15.61 -14.05
C LEU A 52 -42.10 -15.73 -14.82
N GLN A 53 -42.03 -15.93 -16.13
CA GLN A 53 -43.13 -16.56 -16.86
C GLN A 53 -42.83 -18.05 -16.92
N SER A 54 -43.50 -18.83 -16.07
CA SER A 54 -43.51 -20.29 -16.18
C SER A 54 -44.74 -20.69 -16.98
N SER A 55 -44.54 -21.31 -18.15
CA SER A 55 -45.65 -21.74 -19.00
C SER A 55 -46.33 -23.02 -18.54
N ASN A 56 -45.80 -23.79 -17.57
CA ASN A 56 -46.41 -25.04 -17.07
C ASN A 56 -45.71 -25.55 -15.79
N VAL A 57 -46.01 -25.02 -14.59
CA VAL A 57 -45.60 -25.66 -13.33
C VAL A 57 -46.77 -25.71 -12.35
N ASP A 58 -46.83 -26.83 -11.64
CA ASP A 58 -47.74 -27.21 -10.54
C ASP A 58 -48.21 -26.02 -9.67
N PRO A 59 -49.53 -25.85 -9.45
CA PRO A 59 -50.08 -24.76 -8.65
C PRO A 59 -49.68 -24.79 -7.16
N THR A 60 -49.00 -25.84 -6.69
CA THR A 60 -48.48 -25.96 -5.32
C THR A 60 -47.06 -25.42 -5.15
N VAL A 61 -46.34 -25.11 -6.24
CA VAL A 61 -45.04 -24.45 -6.16
C VAL A 61 -45.26 -22.94 -6.13
N THR A 62 -45.23 -22.36 -4.93
CA THR A 62 -45.16 -20.91 -4.73
C THR A 62 -43.82 -20.37 -5.22
N ASP A 63 -43.62 -20.31 -6.54
CA ASP A 63 -42.61 -19.45 -7.16
C ASP A 63 -43.31 -18.24 -7.80
N MET A 64 -44.10 -17.56 -6.97
CA MET A 64 -44.66 -16.24 -7.25
C MET A 64 -43.68 -15.18 -6.72
N GLY A 65 -42.50 -15.10 -7.33
CA GLY A 65 -41.46 -14.18 -6.89
C GLY A 65 -40.82 -13.45 -8.06
N THR A 66 -41.00 -12.14 -8.12
CA THR A 66 -40.13 -11.28 -8.94
C THR A 66 -38.67 -11.61 -8.57
N LYS A 67 -37.88 -12.17 -9.50
CA LYS A 67 -36.45 -12.41 -9.28
C LYS A 67 -35.78 -11.05 -9.11
N HIS A 68 -35.38 -10.73 -7.88
CA HIS A 68 -34.60 -9.56 -7.54
C HIS A 68 -33.28 -10.03 -6.94
N GLN A 69 -32.18 -9.83 -7.66
CA GLN A 69 -30.85 -10.26 -7.23
C GLN A 69 -29.90 -9.08 -7.25
N ILE A 70 -29.09 -8.95 -6.21
CA ILE A 70 -27.98 -7.98 -6.15
C ILE A 70 -26.68 -8.75 -6.06
N ASN A 71 -25.81 -8.50 -7.01
CA ASN A 71 -24.50 -9.10 -7.11
C ASN A 71 -23.38 -8.09 -6.79
N ILE A 72 -22.37 -8.52 -6.05
CA ILE A 72 -21.10 -7.82 -5.88
C ILE A 72 -19.98 -8.79 -6.30
N SER A 73 -19.18 -8.40 -7.30
CA SER A 73 -17.96 -9.14 -7.67
C SER A 73 -18.18 -10.63 -7.98
N GLY A 74 -19.34 -10.98 -8.54
CA GLY A 74 -19.74 -12.35 -8.86
C GLY A 74 -20.54 -13.06 -7.77
N PHE A 75 -20.74 -12.45 -6.60
CA PHE A 75 -21.47 -13.06 -5.48
C PHE A 75 -22.83 -12.41 -5.24
N ASN A 76 -23.87 -13.24 -5.10
CA ASN A 76 -25.22 -12.77 -4.79
C ASN A 76 -25.29 -12.39 -3.30
N ILE A 77 -25.41 -11.09 -3.04
CA ILE A 77 -25.55 -10.51 -1.71
C ILE A 77 -27.02 -10.44 -1.31
N VAL A 78 -27.90 -10.25 -2.29
CA VAL A 78 -29.35 -10.39 -2.14
C VAL A 78 -29.82 -11.37 -3.21
N ASP A 79 -30.55 -12.41 -2.80
CA ASP A 79 -31.23 -13.34 -3.69
C ASP A 79 -32.69 -13.45 -3.28
N GLY A 80 -33.55 -12.69 -3.96
CA GLY A 80 -34.95 -12.52 -3.59
C GLY A 80 -35.08 -12.00 -2.16
N THR A 81 -35.63 -12.83 -1.28
CA THR A 81 -35.84 -12.51 0.14
C THR A 81 -34.65 -12.84 1.04
N THR A 82 -33.59 -13.46 0.48
CA THR A 82 -32.42 -13.92 1.22
C THR A 82 -31.29 -12.91 1.11
N TYR A 83 -30.53 -12.76 2.20
CA TYR A 83 -29.37 -11.87 2.29
C TYR A 83 -28.14 -12.65 2.72
N HIS A 84 -27.04 -12.47 1.99
CA HIS A 84 -25.73 -13.06 2.28
C HIS A 84 -24.74 -11.92 2.62
N PRO A 85 -24.16 -11.89 3.83
CA PRO A 85 -23.30 -10.80 4.25
C PRO A 85 -21.93 -10.85 3.58
N LEU A 86 -21.35 -9.67 3.35
CA LEU A 86 -19.90 -9.55 3.28
C LEU A 86 -19.32 -9.57 4.69
N THR A 87 -18.17 -10.20 4.87
CA THR A 87 -17.43 -10.20 6.13
C THR A 87 -16.15 -9.40 5.98
N VAL A 88 -15.67 -8.88 7.10
CA VAL A 88 -14.43 -8.11 7.17
C VAL A 88 -13.52 -8.82 8.15
N ASP A 89 -12.34 -9.21 7.68
CA ASP A 89 -11.37 -9.96 8.46
C ASP A 89 -9.95 -9.53 8.10
N ARG A 90 -8.94 -9.98 8.84
CA ARG A 90 -7.53 -9.73 8.49
C ARG A 90 -7.21 -10.28 7.09
N ILE A 91 -6.43 -9.53 6.31
CA ILE A 91 -5.96 -9.97 4.99
C ILE A 91 -4.89 -11.06 5.15
N SER A 92 -4.07 -10.96 6.19
CA SER A 92 -2.99 -11.89 6.53
C SER A 92 -2.80 -11.90 8.03
N ASP A 93 -2.32 -13.02 8.59
CA ASP A 93 -2.03 -13.16 10.03
C ASP A 93 -0.94 -12.18 10.51
N LYS A 94 -0.12 -11.70 9.57
CA LYS A 94 0.98 -10.75 9.82
C LYS A 94 0.56 -9.29 9.61
N SER A 95 -0.69 -9.01 9.26
CA SER A 95 -1.16 -7.66 8.98
C SER A 95 -2.38 -7.29 9.82
N ASP A 96 -2.39 -6.08 10.35
CA ASP A 96 -3.58 -5.49 10.98
C ASP A 96 -4.61 -5.00 9.98
N PHE A 97 -4.24 -4.95 8.69
CA PHE A 97 -5.15 -4.52 7.65
C PHE A 97 -6.25 -5.55 7.42
N LYS A 98 -7.47 -5.01 7.28
CA LYS A 98 -8.67 -5.81 7.05
C LYS A 98 -9.05 -5.83 5.58
N GLY A 99 -9.43 -6.99 5.10
CA GLY A 99 -9.95 -7.25 3.78
C GLY A 99 -11.46 -7.49 3.80
N VAL A 100 -12.03 -7.58 2.61
CA VAL A 100 -13.44 -7.90 2.41
C VAL A 100 -13.58 -9.30 1.84
N PHE A 101 -14.44 -10.09 2.47
CA PHE A 101 -14.66 -11.49 2.13
C PHE A 101 -16.13 -11.79 1.91
N PHE A 102 -16.42 -12.81 1.11
CA PHE A 102 -17.72 -13.46 1.05
C PHE A 102 -17.64 -14.79 1.78
N GLU A 103 -18.50 -15.00 2.77
CA GLU A 103 -18.59 -16.27 3.49
C GLU A 103 -19.66 -17.15 2.84
N ARG A 104 -19.25 -18.34 2.41
CA ARG A 104 -20.14 -19.34 1.82
C ARG A 104 -20.86 -20.12 2.93
N ASP A 105 -21.90 -20.86 2.57
CA ASP A 105 -22.68 -21.68 3.50
C ASP A 105 -21.85 -22.79 4.18
N ASP A 106 -20.72 -23.18 3.59
CA ASP A 106 -19.74 -24.12 4.16
C ASP A 106 -18.78 -23.46 5.18
N GLY A 107 -18.96 -22.17 5.48
CA GLY A 107 -18.12 -21.37 6.37
C GLY A 107 -16.81 -20.90 5.72
N LYS A 108 -16.54 -21.26 4.47
CA LYS A 108 -15.32 -20.85 3.77
C LYS A 108 -15.43 -19.39 3.33
N LYS A 109 -14.41 -18.60 3.68
CA LYS A 109 -14.26 -17.21 3.24
C LYS A 109 -13.59 -17.13 1.88
N VAL A 110 -14.15 -16.33 0.98
CA VAL A 110 -13.61 -16.03 -0.34
C VAL A 110 -13.17 -14.57 -0.37
N ASP A 111 -11.90 -14.34 -0.68
CA ASP A 111 -11.33 -12.99 -0.78
C ASP A 111 -11.93 -12.22 -1.96
N LEU A 112 -12.43 -11.01 -1.68
CA LEU A 112 -12.97 -10.09 -2.68
C LEU A 112 -12.12 -8.83 -2.90
N ASN A 113 -11.02 -8.64 -2.17
CA ASN A 113 -10.20 -7.42 -2.23
C ASN A 113 -9.74 -7.09 -3.66
N GLY A 114 -9.34 -8.09 -4.45
CA GLY A 114 -8.92 -7.90 -5.84
C GLY A 114 -10.07 -7.75 -6.86
N ARG A 115 -11.32 -7.94 -6.45
CA ARG A 115 -12.49 -7.98 -7.35
C ARG A 115 -13.45 -6.81 -7.15
N ILE A 116 -13.49 -6.26 -5.95
CA ILE A 116 -14.35 -5.13 -5.61
C ILE A 116 -13.92 -3.90 -6.39
N SER A 117 -14.85 -3.34 -7.16
CA SER A 117 -14.65 -2.10 -7.92
C SER A 117 -15.80 -1.13 -7.65
N GLY A 118 -15.59 0.14 -8.00
CA GLY A 118 -16.61 1.18 -7.93
C GLY A 118 -16.98 1.64 -6.50
N GLY A 119 -17.61 2.80 -6.45
CA GLY A 119 -18.03 3.43 -5.20
C GLY A 119 -16.88 3.76 -4.25
N LYS A 120 -17.24 4.17 -3.03
CA LYS A 120 -16.27 4.53 -1.98
C LYS A 120 -15.37 3.37 -1.56
N LEU A 121 -15.89 2.15 -1.53
CA LEU A 121 -15.13 0.96 -1.12
C LEU A 121 -14.05 0.60 -2.15
N GLY A 122 -14.38 0.64 -3.45
CA GLY A 122 -13.40 0.42 -4.51
C GLY A 122 -12.27 1.45 -4.42
N ALA A 123 -12.61 2.74 -4.34
CA ALA A 123 -11.62 3.81 -4.21
C ALA A 123 -10.75 3.68 -2.95
N ALA A 124 -11.33 3.30 -1.80
CA ALA A 124 -10.56 3.09 -0.57
C ALA A 124 -9.55 1.93 -0.70
N LEU A 125 -9.94 0.85 -1.40
CA LEU A 125 -9.04 -0.26 -1.68
C LEU A 125 -7.94 0.11 -2.68
N ASP A 126 -8.24 0.90 -3.71
CA ASP A 126 -7.25 1.40 -4.68
C ASP A 126 -6.26 2.39 -4.05
N LEU A 127 -6.72 3.26 -3.15
CA LEU A 127 -5.84 4.18 -2.45
C LEU A 127 -4.92 3.46 -1.46
N ARG A 128 -5.47 2.56 -0.65
CA ARG A 128 -4.71 1.85 0.38
C ARG A 128 -3.78 0.78 -0.18
N GLY A 129 -4.29 -0.02 -1.11
CA GLY A 129 -3.72 -1.30 -1.52
C GLY A 129 -4.69 -2.47 -1.28
N ARG A 130 -4.64 -3.45 -2.17
CA ARG A 130 -5.52 -4.64 -2.19
C ARG A 130 -4.77 -5.90 -1.77
N ARG A 131 -3.45 -5.95 -1.99
CA ARG A 131 -2.62 -7.13 -1.78
C ARG A 131 -1.51 -6.83 -0.78
N VAL A 132 -1.31 -7.73 0.16
CA VAL A 132 -0.17 -7.70 1.08
C VAL A 132 0.80 -8.82 0.76
N ASP A 133 2.08 -8.60 1.05
CA ASP A 133 3.12 -9.64 0.99
C ASP A 133 3.22 -10.46 2.29
N ASP A 134 4.20 -11.36 2.33
CA ASP A 134 4.48 -12.22 3.48
C ASP A 134 5.02 -11.46 4.70
N SER A 135 5.33 -10.16 4.57
CA SER A 135 5.68 -9.27 5.67
C SER A 135 4.49 -8.48 6.21
N GLY A 136 3.34 -8.52 5.51
CA GLY A 136 2.11 -7.82 5.88
C GLY A 136 1.99 -6.40 5.32
N GLU A 137 2.95 -5.99 4.48
CA GLU A 137 3.00 -4.70 3.81
C GLU A 137 2.27 -4.75 2.46
N PHE A 138 1.68 -3.63 2.03
CA PHE A 138 0.98 -3.59 0.74
C PHE A 138 1.96 -3.63 -0.44
N GLN A 139 1.58 -4.37 -1.47
CA GLN A 139 2.31 -4.46 -2.75
C GLN A 139 1.80 -3.47 -3.79
N ASP A 140 0.63 -2.88 -3.55
CA ASP A 140 -0.08 -2.00 -4.46
C ASP A 140 -0.78 -0.88 -3.68
N GLY A 141 -1.35 0.06 -4.43
CA GLY A 141 -2.12 1.16 -3.88
C GLY A 141 -1.41 2.51 -3.98
N THR A 142 -2.20 3.56 -4.16
CA THR A 142 -1.68 4.91 -4.38
C THR A 142 -0.92 5.44 -3.17
N ILE A 143 -1.45 5.24 -1.96
CA ILE A 143 -0.81 5.67 -0.71
C ILE A 143 0.46 4.84 -0.46
N GLN A 144 0.38 3.52 -0.70
CA GLN A 144 1.55 2.65 -0.54
C GLN A 144 2.68 3.04 -1.48
N LYS A 145 2.40 3.38 -2.74
CA LYS A 145 3.40 3.91 -3.69
C LYS A 145 4.13 5.13 -3.11
N TYR A 146 3.43 6.05 -2.44
CA TYR A 146 4.07 7.21 -1.81
C TYR A 146 4.91 6.83 -0.60
N ILE A 147 4.45 5.87 0.22
CA ILE A 147 5.22 5.33 1.34
C ILE A 147 6.51 4.66 0.83
N ASP A 148 6.41 3.84 -0.21
CA ASP A 148 7.55 3.16 -0.82
C ASP A 148 8.55 4.18 -1.38
N ASN A 149 8.07 5.21 -2.09
CA ASN A 149 8.92 6.30 -2.57
C ASN A 149 9.62 7.06 -1.43
N LEU A 150 8.91 7.32 -0.32
CA LEU A 150 9.48 7.99 0.84
C LEU A 150 10.51 7.11 1.57
N ASN A 151 10.27 5.79 1.62
CA ASN A 151 11.23 4.82 2.12
C ASN A 151 12.49 4.80 1.27
N THR A 152 12.37 4.76 -0.06
CA THR A 152 13.50 4.88 -0.99
C THR A 152 14.24 6.21 -0.80
N PHE A 153 13.53 7.33 -0.61
CA PHE A 153 14.15 8.63 -0.33
C PHE A 153 15.01 8.59 0.93
N ALA A 154 14.44 8.10 2.05
CA ALA A 154 15.16 7.97 3.32
C ALA A 154 16.37 7.04 3.19
N LYS A 155 16.18 5.85 2.58
CA LYS A 155 17.23 4.87 2.33
C LYS A 155 18.39 5.47 1.53
N GLY A 156 18.09 6.21 0.46
CA GLY A 156 19.09 6.91 -0.35
C GLY A 156 19.91 7.92 0.45
N ILE A 157 19.26 8.73 1.29
CA ILE A 157 19.95 9.70 2.16
C ILE A 157 20.81 8.99 3.21
N ILE A 158 20.26 7.97 3.88
CA ILE A 158 20.99 7.20 4.90
C ILE A 158 22.25 6.60 4.29
N ASN A 159 22.11 5.89 3.17
CA ASN A 159 23.20 5.18 2.53
C ASN A 159 24.29 6.15 2.06
N GLU A 160 23.95 7.23 1.34
CA GLU A 160 24.96 8.16 0.83
C GLU A 160 25.63 8.95 1.96
N THR A 161 24.87 9.39 2.97
CA THR A 161 25.46 10.11 4.12
C THR A 161 26.41 9.18 4.87
N ASN A 162 26.04 7.92 5.08
CA ASN A 162 26.88 6.95 5.76
C ASN A 162 28.09 6.55 4.91
N ASN A 163 27.97 6.45 3.58
CA ASN A 163 29.11 6.26 2.67
C ASN A 163 30.13 7.40 2.82
N ILE A 164 29.66 8.65 2.87
CA ILE A 164 30.53 9.82 3.05
C ILE A 164 31.15 9.78 4.45
N TYR A 165 30.37 9.49 5.49
CA TYR A 165 30.87 9.49 6.86
C TYR A 165 31.84 8.34 7.16
N ALA A 166 31.71 7.20 6.48
CA ALA A 166 32.62 6.07 6.61
C ALA A 166 34.07 6.43 6.22
N LYS A 167 34.26 7.52 5.45
CA LYS A 167 35.58 8.10 5.15
C LYS A 167 36.26 8.73 6.37
N SER A 168 35.53 9.04 7.43
CA SER A 168 36.11 9.59 8.65
C SER A 168 36.89 8.50 9.39
N ALA A 169 38.21 8.64 9.50
CA ALA A 169 39.03 7.63 10.15
C ALA A 169 38.65 7.41 11.64
N VAL A 170 38.56 6.14 12.04
CA VAL A 170 38.26 5.70 13.41
C VAL A 170 39.27 4.65 13.86
N GLU A 171 39.51 4.57 15.15
CA GLU A 171 40.45 3.59 15.72
C GLU A 171 39.88 2.17 15.73
N ASN A 172 38.57 2.04 15.90
CA ASN A 172 37.85 0.79 15.77
C ASN A 172 36.52 1.08 15.07
N ALA A 173 36.13 0.22 14.14
CA ALA A 173 34.90 0.36 13.41
C ALA A 173 34.05 -0.89 13.62
N VAL A 174 32.83 -0.73 14.11
CA VAL A 174 31.91 -1.84 14.37
C VAL A 174 30.54 -1.45 13.84
N THR A 175 29.87 -2.38 13.16
CA THR A 175 28.49 -2.21 12.73
C THR A 175 27.54 -2.48 13.89
N ASP A 176 26.33 -1.93 13.78
CA ASP A 176 25.23 -2.49 14.58
C ASP A 176 24.85 -3.88 14.06
N GLU A 177 23.93 -4.58 14.74
CA GLU A 177 23.49 -5.91 14.34
C GLU A 177 22.81 -5.88 12.96
N LEU A 178 23.30 -6.73 12.05
CA LEU A 178 22.80 -6.90 10.69
C LEU A 178 21.88 -8.12 10.65
N ASP A 179 20.58 -7.89 10.42
CA ASP A 179 19.57 -8.95 10.41
C ASP A 179 19.61 -9.76 9.10
N GLY A 180 19.81 -11.08 9.21
CA GLY A 180 19.74 -12.02 8.11
C GLY A 180 20.95 -12.03 7.17
N LEU A 181 22.06 -11.37 7.51
CA LEU A 181 23.32 -11.50 6.78
C LEU A 181 24.10 -12.68 7.36
N SER A 182 24.01 -13.87 6.77
CA SER A 182 24.86 -14.99 7.19
C SER A 182 26.24 -14.91 6.54
N ASP A 183 27.20 -15.70 7.04
CA ASP A 183 28.57 -15.76 6.49
C ASP A 183 28.60 -15.92 4.96
N SER A 184 27.71 -16.77 4.42
CA SER A 184 27.64 -17.16 3.01
C SER A 184 26.55 -16.48 2.20
N ARG A 185 25.70 -15.64 2.81
CA ARG A 185 24.75 -14.83 2.05
C ARG A 185 25.53 -13.78 1.25
N THR A 186 25.28 -13.73 -0.06
CA THR A 186 25.94 -12.71 -0.90
C THR A 186 25.40 -11.32 -0.57
N LEU A 187 26.28 -10.32 -0.61
CA LEU A 187 25.96 -8.94 -0.20
C LEU A 187 24.80 -8.35 -1.01
N MET A 188 24.78 -8.60 -2.32
CA MET A 188 23.71 -8.09 -3.20
C MET A 188 22.36 -8.78 -2.96
N ASN A 189 22.35 -10.03 -2.49
CA ASN A 189 21.11 -10.70 -2.08
C ASN A 189 20.69 -10.34 -0.65
N PHE A 190 21.61 -9.83 0.16
CA PHE A 190 21.29 -9.24 1.45
C PHE A 190 20.61 -7.88 1.27
N ASN A 191 21.20 -7.01 0.44
CA ASN A 191 20.61 -5.72 0.11
C ASN A 191 20.91 -5.35 -1.34
N ASN A 192 19.85 -5.17 -2.14
CA ASN A 192 19.93 -4.89 -3.57
C ASN A 192 20.58 -3.53 -3.88
N ASP A 193 20.75 -2.65 -2.90
CA ASP A 193 21.43 -1.35 -3.06
C ASP A 193 22.96 -1.50 -3.04
N ILE A 194 23.47 -2.65 -2.60
CA ILE A 194 24.89 -2.98 -2.75
C ILE A 194 25.14 -3.32 -4.22
N LYS A 195 26.05 -2.58 -4.85
CA LYS A 195 26.34 -2.72 -6.30
C LYS A 195 27.75 -3.21 -6.56
N HIS A 196 27.97 -3.63 -7.80
CA HIS A 196 29.30 -4.00 -8.28
C HIS A 196 30.24 -2.80 -8.22
N GLY A 197 31.46 -3.01 -7.76
CA GLY A 197 32.46 -1.96 -7.67
C GLY A 197 33.56 -2.35 -6.69
N SER A 198 34.14 -1.34 -6.04
CA SER A 198 35.08 -1.55 -4.95
C SER A 198 34.93 -0.51 -3.86
N PHE A 199 35.58 -0.73 -2.74
CA PHE A 199 35.84 0.30 -1.75
C PHE A 199 37.29 0.17 -1.29
N ASP A 200 37.86 1.28 -0.84
CA ASP A 200 39.19 1.25 -0.22
C ASP A 200 39.08 1.24 1.29
N VAL A 201 39.95 0.47 1.91
CA VAL A 201 40.30 0.58 3.32
C VAL A 201 41.58 1.38 3.40
N VAL A 202 41.55 2.49 4.12
CA VAL A 202 42.70 3.41 4.23
C VAL A 202 43.14 3.52 5.68
N VAL A 203 44.43 3.35 5.92
CA VAL A 203 45.04 3.45 7.24
C VAL A 203 45.82 4.74 7.36
N TYR A 204 45.52 5.51 8.41
CA TYR A 204 46.23 6.75 8.75
C TYR A 204 46.97 6.58 10.08
N ASN A 205 48.18 7.14 10.17
CA ASN A 205 48.87 7.31 11.44
C ASN A 205 48.27 8.46 12.28
N ASN A 206 48.77 8.66 13.49
CA ASN A 206 48.30 9.72 14.38
C ASN A 206 48.59 11.17 13.91
N GLN A 207 49.44 11.36 12.90
CA GLN A 207 49.61 12.65 12.21
C GLN A 207 48.62 12.85 11.05
N GLY A 208 47.82 11.83 10.71
CA GLY A 208 46.88 11.83 9.60
C GLY A 208 47.52 11.52 8.24
N GLN A 209 48.75 11.00 8.20
CA GLN A 209 49.39 10.54 6.98
C GLN A 209 48.89 9.13 6.64
N GLU A 210 48.56 8.91 5.37
CA GLU A 210 48.22 7.59 4.86
C GLU A 210 49.45 6.68 4.87
N VAL A 211 49.33 5.50 5.47
CA VAL A 211 50.43 4.53 5.60
C VAL A 211 50.14 3.21 4.89
N ALA A 212 48.87 2.88 4.64
CA ALA A 212 48.46 1.71 3.88
C ALA A 212 47.08 1.92 3.25
N ARG A 213 46.82 1.29 2.09
CA ARG A 213 45.53 1.33 1.39
C ARG A 213 45.26 0.03 0.66
N LYS A 214 44.17 -0.65 1.02
CA LYS A 214 43.71 -1.89 0.35
C LYS A 214 42.41 -1.64 -0.40
N THR A 215 42.33 -2.04 -1.66
CA THR A 215 41.08 -2.02 -2.43
C THR A 215 40.39 -3.38 -2.37
N ILE A 216 39.15 -3.40 -1.88
CA ILE A 216 38.32 -4.62 -1.79
C ILE A 216 37.24 -4.55 -2.88
N ASN A 217 37.14 -5.61 -3.68
CA ASN A 217 36.20 -5.69 -4.80
C ASN A 217 34.87 -6.37 -4.38
N VAL A 218 33.75 -5.78 -4.77
CA VAL A 218 32.40 -6.30 -4.51
C VAL A 218 31.74 -6.68 -5.83
N ASN A 219 31.26 -7.92 -5.90
CA ASN A 219 30.53 -8.48 -7.03
C ASN A 219 29.38 -9.39 -6.56
N ALA A 220 28.63 -9.97 -7.50
CA ALA A 220 27.44 -10.78 -7.23
C ALA A 220 27.69 -12.02 -6.35
N THR A 221 28.94 -12.50 -6.29
CA THR A 221 29.36 -13.65 -5.47
C THR A 221 29.99 -13.26 -4.15
N THR A 222 30.23 -11.97 -3.90
CA THR A 222 30.89 -11.51 -2.69
C THR A 222 30.01 -11.72 -1.47
N SER A 223 30.56 -12.32 -0.42
CA SER A 223 29.91 -12.56 0.88
C SER A 223 30.66 -11.83 2.02
N MET A 224 30.16 -11.89 3.25
CA MET A 224 30.90 -11.34 4.39
C MET A 224 32.10 -12.20 4.77
N ASN A 225 31.92 -13.52 4.88
CA ASN A 225 32.92 -14.41 5.48
C ASN A 225 32.90 -15.86 4.94
N ASP A 226 32.34 -16.10 3.75
CA ASP A 226 32.43 -17.44 3.14
C ASP A 226 33.84 -17.70 2.61
N ASN A 227 34.52 -18.65 3.24
CA ASN A 227 35.86 -19.08 2.83
C ASN A 227 35.84 -20.26 1.84
N THR A 228 34.66 -20.76 1.47
CA THR A 228 34.49 -21.91 0.60
C THR A 228 34.12 -21.55 -0.83
N ARG A 229 33.47 -20.40 -1.05
CA ARG A 229 32.93 -19.98 -2.34
C ARG A 229 33.12 -18.48 -2.57
N GLY A 230 33.53 -18.13 -3.79
CA GLY A 230 33.65 -16.73 -4.21
C GLY A 230 34.67 -15.93 -3.40
N ASN A 231 34.50 -14.61 -3.39
CA ASN A 231 35.26 -13.70 -2.56
C ASN A 231 34.49 -13.26 -1.32
N SER A 232 35.20 -12.93 -0.24
CA SER A 232 34.59 -12.53 1.01
C SER A 232 35.31 -11.33 1.61
N ILE A 233 34.55 -10.41 2.21
CA ILE A 233 35.09 -9.15 2.73
C ILE A 233 36.15 -9.41 3.80
N VAL A 234 35.88 -10.31 4.75
CA VAL A 234 36.82 -10.61 5.84
C VAL A 234 38.12 -11.23 5.32
N ARG A 235 38.03 -12.15 4.34
CA ARG A 235 39.21 -12.80 3.78
C ARG A 235 40.04 -11.84 2.96
N ASP A 236 39.39 -11.07 2.08
CA ASP A 236 40.06 -10.10 1.22
C ASP A 236 40.66 -8.95 2.05
N PHE A 237 40.02 -8.55 3.16
CA PHE A 237 40.61 -7.59 4.10
C PHE A 237 41.86 -8.13 4.79
N ASN A 238 41.81 -9.37 5.31
CA ASN A 238 42.86 -9.96 6.14
C ASN A 238 43.97 -10.67 5.32
N SER A 239 43.94 -10.57 3.99
CA SER A 239 44.96 -11.16 3.15
C SER A 239 46.22 -10.28 3.16
N ASP A 240 47.35 -10.89 3.49
CA ASP A 240 48.69 -10.31 3.35
C ASP A 240 49.00 -10.09 1.85
N THR A 241 48.90 -8.84 1.41
CA THR A 241 49.15 -8.38 0.03
C THR A 241 49.86 -7.04 0.08
N ASP A 242 50.86 -6.84 -0.79
CA ASP A 242 51.60 -5.58 -0.95
C ASP A 242 50.66 -4.47 -1.49
N ASP A 243 49.98 -3.82 -0.56
CA ASP A 243 48.88 -2.89 -0.79
C ASP A 243 49.38 -1.53 -1.29
N ASN A 244 50.59 -1.15 -0.88
CA ASN A 244 51.23 0.13 -1.16
C ASN A 244 52.31 0.04 -2.26
N GLY A 245 52.65 -1.19 -2.71
CA GLY A 245 53.58 -1.46 -3.80
C GLY A 245 55.05 -1.26 -3.44
N ASP A 246 55.41 -1.21 -2.15
CA ASP A 246 56.77 -1.01 -1.69
C ASP A 246 57.53 -2.33 -1.42
N ASN A 247 56.87 -3.48 -1.63
CA ASN A 247 57.35 -4.84 -1.36
C ASN A 247 57.70 -5.10 0.12
N ASN A 248 57.02 -4.44 1.05
CA ASN A 248 57.18 -4.67 2.48
C ASN A 248 55.92 -5.30 3.09
N SER A 249 55.96 -6.61 3.34
CA SER A 249 54.84 -7.37 3.95
C SER A 249 54.63 -7.11 5.45
N LEU A 250 55.04 -5.95 5.97
CA LEU A 250 54.94 -5.57 7.39
C LEU A 250 54.30 -4.18 7.58
N ASN A 251 53.88 -3.54 6.49
CA ASN A 251 53.20 -2.25 6.48
C ASN A 251 51.97 -2.24 5.56
N ASP A 252 51.30 -3.39 5.44
CA ASP A 252 50.05 -3.53 4.71
C ASP A 252 48.84 -3.37 5.64
N VAL A 253 47.62 -3.23 5.09
CA VAL A 253 46.44 -2.91 5.91
C VAL A 253 46.19 -3.98 6.98
N ASP A 254 46.44 -5.25 6.69
CA ASP A 254 46.24 -6.34 7.63
C ASP A 254 47.30 -6.38 8.75
N ASP A 255 48.44 -5.70 8.62
CA ASP A 255 49.40 -5.54 9.72
C ASP A 255 48.93 -4.52 10.78
N TYR A 256 48.11 -3.56 10.36
CA TYR A 256 47.57 -2.51 11.23
C TYR A 256 46.22 -2.89 11.82
N PHE A 257 45.37 -3.56 11.04
CA PHE A 257 43.98 -3.85 11.39
C PHE A 257 43.60 -5.31 11.10
N GLN A 258 42.61 -5.82 11.83
CA GLN A 258 41.99 -7.09 11.56
C GLN A 258 40.49 -6.91 11.35
N ALA A 259 39.95 -7.47 10.27
CA ALA A 259 38.51 -7.59 10.09
C ALA A 259 37.98 -8.87 10.73
N ASN A 260 36.82 -8.78 11.36
CA ASN A 260 36.11 -9.91 11.94
C ASN A 260 34.62 -9.83 11.60
N TYR A 261 34.03 -10.98 11.30
CA TYR A 261 32.59 -11.11 11.16
C TYR A 261 32.10 -12.22 12.08
N GLN A 262 31.06 -11.94 12.86
CA GLN A 262 30.44 -12.89 13.76
C GLN A 262 28.96 -12.99 13.40
N TYR A 263 28.49 -14.19 13.10
CA TYR A 263 27.09 -14.48 12.84
C TYR A 263 26.53 -15.42 13.90
N ASP A 264 25.43 -15.02 14.53
CA ASP A 264 24.67 -15.85 15.46
C ASP A 264 23.48 -16.48 14.73
N ALA A 265 23.58 -17.79 14.48
CA ALA A 265 22.53 -18.55 13.82
C ALA A 265 21.24 -18.68 14.65
N ALA A 266 21.28 -18.48 15.97
CA ALA A 266 20.10 -18.56 16.82
C ALA A 266 19.23 -17.31 16.70
N THR A 267 19.85 -16.13 16.62
CA THR A 267 19.15 -14.85 16.45
C THR A 267 19.01 -14.43 15.00
N GLY A 268 19.81 -15.02 14.09
CA GLY A 268 19.85 -14.66 12.68
C GLY A 268 20.60 -13.36 12.40
N LYS A 269 21.41 -12.88 13.35
CA LYS A 269 22.06 -11.56 13.28
C LYS A 269 23.57 -11.70 13.15
N GLY A 270 24.19 -10.77 12.42
CA GLY A 270 25.64 -10.70 12.31
C GLY A 270 26.22 -9.31 12.60
N THR A 271 27.48 -9.28 13.03
CA THR A 271 28.22 -8.06 13.35
C THR A 271 29.55 -8.07 12.63
N PHE A 272 29.85 -6.97 11.92
CA PHE A 272 31.14 -6.74 11.29
C PHE A 272 31.96 -5.75 12.10
N GLY A 273 33.23 -6.08 12.31
CA GLY A 273 34.18 -5.25 13.04
C GLY A 273 35.51 -5.17 12.31
N VAL A 274 36.18 -4.04 12.50
CA VAL A 274 37.58 -3.84 12.16
C VAL A 274 38.27 -3.24 13.39
N THR A 275 39.24 -3.98 13.92
CA THR A 275 39.94 -3.64 15.15
C THR A 275 41.43 -3.45 14.92
N ALA A 276 42.04 -2.47 15.58
CA ALA A 276 43.49 -2.26 15.50
C ALA A 276 44.28 -3.43 16.10
N LYS A 277 45.37 -3.84 15.44
CA LYS A 277 46.33 -4.84 15.95
C LYS A 277 47.46 -4.22 16.78
N ARG A 278 47.67 -2.91 16.67
CA ARG A 278 48.74 -2.15 17.35
C ARG A 278 48.19 -1.37 18.55
N ASN A 279 49.03 -0.59 19.23
CA ASN A 279 48.62 0.14 20.43
C ASN A 279 47.53 1.16 20.12
N ALA A 280 46.71 1.42 21.13
CA ALA A 280 45.64 2.39 21.03
C ALA A 280 46.15 3.79 20.65
N GLY A 281 45.44 4.46 19.75
CA GLY A 281 45.73 5.82 19.30
C GLY A 281 46.89 5.99 18.30
N GLU A 282 47.55 4.91 17.86
CA GLU A 282 48.62 5.00 16.86
C GLU A 282 48.09 5.11 15.43
N TYR A 283 47.02 4.37 15.12
CA TYR A 283 46.47 4.27 13.77
C TYR A 283 44.94 4.37 13.78
N SER A 284 44.41 4.77 12.64
CA SER A 284 42.97 4.85 12.38
C SER A 284 42.65 4.33 10.99
N VAL A 285 41.47 3.76 10.82
CA VAL A 285 40.97 3.17 9.58
C VAL A 285 39.77 3.94 9.05
N ALA A 286 39.72 4.13 7.74
CA ALA A 286 38.61 4.73 7.01
C ALA A 286 38.17 3.83 5.86
N PHE A 287 36.91 3.98 5.43
CA PHE A 287 36.34 3.24 4.31
C PHE A 287 35.88 4.23 3.23
N VAL A 288 36.44 4.11 2.03
CA VAL A 288 36.14 5.01 0.90
C VAL A 288 35.42 4.21 -0.17
N ASP A 289 34.11 4.37 -0.25
CA ASP A 289 33.29 3.69 -1.26
C ASP A 289 33.59 4.20 -2.69
N ARG A 290 33.63 3.27 -3.65
CA ARG A 290 33.76 3.54 -5.09
C ARG A 290 32.63 2.86 -5.86
N GLY A 291 31.39 3.12 -5.44
CA GLY A 291 30.17 2.73 -6.14
C GLY A 291 29.54 1.43 -5.66
N THR A 292 30.01 0.85 -4.56
CA THR A 292 29.41 -0.38 -4.00
C THR A 292 28.28 -0.08 -3.03
N ASN A 293 28.26 1.10 -2.42
CA ASN A 293 27.46 1.46 -1.25
C ASN A 293 27.67 0.56 -0.03
N PHE A 294 28.68 -0.31 -0.04
CA PHE A 294 28.88 -1.28 1.03
C PHE A 294 29.03 -0.60 2.39
N PRO A 295 29.98 0.36 2.61
CA PRO A 295 30.19 0.93 3.93
C PRO A 295 28.94 1.62 4.50
N GLY A 296 28.20 2.34 3.66
CA GLY A 296 26.99 3.04 4.06
C GLY A 296 25.83 2.11 4.40
N ILE A 297 25.65 1.02 3.64
CA ILE A 297 24.56 0.06 3.82
C ILE A 297 24.80 -0.85 5.03
N ILE A 298 26.00 -1.40 5.17
CA ILE A 298 26.33 -2.19 6.38
C ILE A 298 26.50 -1.29 7.61
N GLY A 299 26.56 0.03 7.40
CA GLY A 299 26.56 1.01 8.48
C GLY A 299 27.86 0.99 9.29
N ILE A 300 29.00 0.73 8.65
CA ILE A 300 30.30 0.84 9.30
C ILE A 300 30.66 2.32 9.44
N ASN A 301 30.84 2.79 10.67
CA ASN A 301 31.08 4.19 10.99
C ASN A 301 30.04 5.13 10.33
N ARG A 302 28.87 5.24 10.95
CA ARG A 302 27.67 5.88 10.38
C ARG A 302 27.15 7.07 11.19
N VAL A 303 26.43 7.97 10.53
CA VAL A 303 25.67 9.05 11.18
C VAL A 303 24.21 8.68 11.35
N PHE A 304 23.61 8.06 10.34
CA PHE A 304 22.22 7.65 10.38
C PHE A 304 22.08 6.15 10.62
N GLU A 305 21.06 5.79 11.37
CA GLU A 305 20.54 4.44 11.54
C GLU A 305 19.13 4.33 10.95
N GLY A 306 18.62 3.11 10.85
CA GLY A 306 17.38 2.80 10.14
C GLY A 306 17.60 2.36 8.70
N GLY A 307 16.51 2.05 8.01
CA GLY A 307 16.52 1.60 6.61
C GLY A 307 15.35 2.12 5.78
N ASN A 308 14.48 2.94 6.38
CA ASN A 308 13.32 3.51 5.73
C ASN A 308 12.86 4.80 6.44
N ALA A 309 11.83 5.46 5.92
CA ALA A 309 11.38 6.74 6.44
C ALA A 309 10.76 6.66 7.85
N LYS A 310 10.28 5.48 8.25
CA LYS A 310 9.64 5.26 9.56
C LYS A 310 10.68 5.15 10.69
N ASN A 311 11.87 4.63 10.40
CA ASN A 311 12.90 4.34 11.39
C ASN A 311 14.24 5.05 11.17
N MET A 312 14.30 6.02 10.26
CA MET A 312 15.48 6.86 10.07
C MET A 312 15.71 7.72 11.31
N SER A 313 16.89 7.61 11.92
CA SER A 313 17.32 8.44 13.05
C SER A 313 18.83 8.70 12.99
N VAL A 314 19.28 9.74 13.69
CA VAL A 314 20.73 9.91 13.97
C VAL A 314 21.14 8.84 14.97
N LYS A 315 22.30 8.21 14.76
CA LYS A 315 22.85 7.19 15.65
C LYS A 315 22.82 7.67 17.10
N SER A 316 22.26 6.87 17.99
CA SER A 316 22.04 7.21 19.41
C SER A 316 23.29 7.80 20.08
N GLU A 317 24.45 7.19 19.87
CA GLU A 317 25.73 7.64 20.45
C GLU A 317 26.11 9.08 20.07
N LEU A 318 25.74 9.54 18.87
CA LEU A 318 25.98 10.91 18.40
C LEU A 318 24.95 11.88 18.98
N THR A 319 23.72 11.43 19.21
CA THR A 319 22.69 12.24 19.87
C THR A 319 22.99 12.43 21.37
N GLU A 320 23.52 11.40 22.02
CA GLU A 320 23.94 11.43 23.42
C GLU A 320 25.21 12.24 23.62
N ASN A 321 26.16 12.16 22.68
CA ASN A 321 27.39 12.94 22.72
C ASN A 321 27.77 13.47 21.32
N PRO A 322 27.33 14.70 20.98
CA PRO A 322 27.66 15.34 19.71
C PRO A 322 29.17 15.54 19.46
N HIS A 323 30.02 15.52 20.50
CA HIS A 323 31.48 15.63 20.34
C HIS A 323 32.10 14.39 19.67
N LYS A 324 31.36 13.28 19.57
CA LYS A 324 31.80 12.08 18.83
C LYS A 324 31.67 12.25 17.32
N LEU A 325 30.94 13.27 16.84
CA LEU A 325 30.82 13.56 15.41
C LEU A 325 32.15 14.09 14.87
N LYS A 326 32.61 13.53 13.76
CA LYS A 326 33.87 13.89 13.10
C LYS A 326 33.60 14.58 11.77
N ALA A 327 34.30 15.67 11.51
CA ALA A 327 34.21 16.41 10.25
C ALA A 327 35.34 16.05 9.26
N TYR A 328 36.36 15.33 9.73
CA TYR A 328 37.58 15.06 8.99
C TYR A 328 37.57 13.68 8.32
N SER A 329 38.33 13.51 7.24
CA SER A 329 38.65 12.20 6.67
C SER A 329 39.79 11.50 7.42
N ASN A 330 40.79 12.27 7.86
CA ASN A 330 41.94 11.80 8.63
C ASN A 330 42.20 12.71 9.86
N PRO A 331 42.94 12.26 10.89
CA PRO A 331 43.12 13.01 12.14
C PRO A 331 44.05 14.24 12.03
N THR A 332 44.14 14.89 10.86
CA THR A 332 44.88 16.15 10.69
C THR A 332 44.07 17.35 11.21
N PRO A 333 44.63 18.22 12.06
CA PRO A 333 43.95 19.41 12.55
C PRO A 333 43.42 20.30 11.42
N GLY A 334 42.15 20.70 11.51
CA GLY A 334 41.49 21.57 10.53
C GLY A 334 40.93 20.84 9.31
N ASN A 335 41.14 19.53 9.15
CA ASN A 335 40.51 18.75 8.10
C ASN A 335 38.98 18.74 8.29
N ASN A 336 38.25 19.16 7.25
CA ASN A 336 36.79 19.19 7.20
C ASN A 336 36.23 18.57 5.91
N GLU A 337 37.00 17.69 5.28
CA GLU A 337 36.67 17.08 3.98
C GLU A 337 35.33 16.33 4.03
N VAL A 338 35.11 15.50 5.05
CA VAL A 338 33.86 14.72 5.21
C VAL A 338 32.66 15.65 5.38
N ALA A 339 32.79 16.72 6.18
CA ALA A 339 31.72 17.70 6.33
C ALA A 339 31.42 18.45 5.02
N ASN A 340 32.45 18.82 4.26
CA ASN A 340 32.27 19.46 2.95
C ASN A 340 31.61 18.51 1.96
N ASP A 341 32.00 17.23 1.92
CA ASP A 341 31.38 16.21 1.09
C ASP A 341 29.88 16.04 1.43
N MET A 342 29.52 16.05 2.71
CA MET A 342 28.12 16.04 3.15
C MET A 342 27.35 17.27 2.66
N VAL A 343 27.97 18.45 2.68
CA VAL A 343 27.36 19.67 2.11
C VAL A 343 27.21 19.54 0.59
N GLN A 344 28.21 19.01 -0.11
CA GLN A 344 28.14 18.82 -1.57
C GLN A 344 27.13 17.75 -1.99
N MET A 345 26.85 16.77 -1.13
CA MET A 345 25.86 15.72 -1.35
C MET A 345 24.48 16.28 -1.77
N GLN A 346 24.10 17.45 -1.26
CA GLN A 346 22.81 18.07 -1.60
C GLN A 346 22.66 18.39 -3.10
N TYR A 347 23.78 18.62 -3.80
CA TYR A 347 23.82 18.95 -5.23
C TYR A 347 24.19 17.74 -6.10
N LYS A 348 24.86 16.75 -5.50
CA LYS A 348 25.27 15.52 -6.20
C LYS A 348 24.03 14.73 -6.59
N LYS A 349 24.06 14.16 -7.80
CA LYS A 349 23.09 13.16 -8.20
C LYS A 349 23.47 11.81 -7.61
N ILE A 350 22.54 11.21 -6.90
CA ILE A 350 22.67 9.87 -6.31
C ILE A 350 21.56 8.98 -6.85
N ILE A 351 21.82 7.68 -6.86
CA ILE A 351 20.82 6.70 -7.33
C ILE A 351 19.95 6.30 -6.15
N PHE A 352 18.66 6.57 -6.27
CA PHE A 352 17.61 6.12 -5.39
C PHE A 352 17.11 4.77 -5.87
N TYR A 353 17.56 3.70 -5.21
CA TYR A 353 17.19 2.33 -5.52
C TYR A 353 15.80 2.00 -4.95
N SER A 354 14.91 1.51 -5.82
CA SER A 354 13.56 1.14 -5.41
C SER A 354 13.31 -0.35 -5.60
N ASP A 355 12.73 -0.99 -4.59
CA ASP A 355 12.39 -2.41 -4.67
C ASP A 355 11.17 -2.68 -5.56
N LYS A 356 10.34 -1.66 -5.81
CA LYS A 356 9.04 -1.79 -6.51
C LYS A 356 8.89 -0.87 -7.73
N HIS A 357 9.80 0.08 -7.92
CA HIS A 357 9.76 1.06 -9.01
C HIS A 357 11.12 1.15 -9.70
N ALA A 358 11.18 1.89 -10.81
CA ALA A 358 12.44 2.11 -11.49
C ALA A 358 13.36 3.00 -10.64
N ASP A 359 14.64 2.62 -10.57
CA ASP A 359 15.69 3.43 -9.96
C ASP A 359 15.73 4.83 -10.58
N LYS A 360 16.09 5.82 -9.77
CA LYS A 360 16.19 7.21 -10.20
C LYS A 360 17.50 7.84 -9.76
N GLU A 361 18.22 8.42 -10.71
CA GLU A 361 19.40 9.23 -10.42
C GLU A 361 19.02 10.71 -10.33
N GLU A 362 19.00 11.25 -9.11
CA GLU A 362 18.64 12.65 -8.86
C GLU A 362 19.38 13.22 -7.65
N SER A 363 19.35 14.54 -7.48
CA SER A 363 19.73 15.14 -6.20
C SER A 363 18.68 14.83 -5.12
N VAL A 364 19.04 15.03 -3.84
CA VAL A 364 18.11 14.86 -2.72
C VAL A 364 16.84 15.70 -2.93
N GLU A 365 16.99 16.99 -3.22
CA GLU A 365 15.84 17.86 -3.52
C GLU A 365 15.09 17.41 -4.79
N GLY A 366 15.83 17.01 -5.83
CA GLY A 366 15.27 16.55 -7.10
C GLY A 366 14.35 15.35 -6.94
N TYR A 367 14.76 14.35 -6.16
CA TYR A 367 13.94 13.17 -5.90
C TYR A 367 12.71 13.51 -5.05
N TYR A 368 12.84 14.36 -4.02
CA TYR A 368 11.68 14.80 -3.23
C TYR A 368 10.67 15.57 -4.11
N ARG A 369 11.15 16.43 -5.01
CA ARG A 369 10.31 17.14 -5.99
C ARG A 369 9.63 16.17 -6.97
N TYR A 370 10.32 15.11 -7.39
CA TYR A 370 9.73 14.06 -8.22
C TYR A 370 8.53 13.40 -7.52
N ILE A 371 8.67 13.03 -6.24
CA ILE A 371 7.58 12.43 -5.46
C ILE A 371 6.38 13.38 -5.37
N THR A 372 6.62 14.64 -5.00
CA THR A 372 5.54 15.63 -4.84
C THR A 372 4.88 15.99 -6.19
N THR A 373 5.63 15.98 -7.28
CA THR A 373 5.10 16.21 -8.64
C THR A 373 4.24 15.04 -9.11
N ASP A 374 4.65 13.80 -8.87
CA ASP A 374 3.84 12.60 -9.18
C ASP A 374 2.51 12.63 -8.40
N LEU A 375 2.56 13.00 -7.12
CA LEU A 375 1.35 13.18 -6.30
C LEU A 375 0.42 14.27 -6.85
N ALA A 376 0.98 15.44 -7.18
CA ALA A 376 0.20 16.55 -7.74
C ALA A 376 -0.45 16.16 -9.08
N SER A 377 0.30 15.48 -9.97
CA SER A 377 -0.20 15.04 -11.27
C SER A 377 -1.33 14.02 -11.12
N GLN A 378 -1.20 13.04 -10.24
CA GLN A 378 -2.26 12.05 -10.00
C GLN A 378 -3.49 12.68 -9.36
N THR A 379 -3.28 13.64 -8.45
CA THR A 379 -4.38 14.40 -7.83
C THR A 379 -5.14 15.21 -8.88
N GLN A 380 -4.42 15.91 -9.77
CA GLN A 380 -5.05 16.69 -10.83
C GLN A 380 -5.85 15.79 -11.79
N ALA A 381 -5.27 14.67 -12.23
CA ALA A 381 -5.97 13.72 -13.10
C ALA A 381 -7.25 13.17 -12.46
N ASN A 382 -7.23 12.89 -11.15
CA ASN A 382 -8.42 12.46 -10.42
C ASN A 382 -9.46 13.57 -10.24
N ASN A 383 -9.04 14.82 -10.05
CA ASN A 383 -9.96 15.97 -10.03
C ASN A 383 -10.66 16.15 -11.38
N ASP A 384 -9.91 16.09 -12.48
CA ASP A 384 -10.47 16.20 -13.83
C ASP A 384 -11.49 15.08 -14.11
N LEU A 385 -11.16 13.83 -13.71
CA LEU A 385 -12.08 12.70 -13.80
C LEU A 385 -13.32 12.88 -12.91
N ASN A 386 -13.16 13.43 -11.71
CA ASN A 386 -14.27 13.69 -10.80
C ASN A 386 -15.21 14.78 -11.35
N ASP A 387 -14.66 15.83 -11.95
CA ASP A 387 -15.43 16.92 -12.57
C ASP A 387 -16.24 16.39 -13.77
N ALA A 388 -15.61 15.59 -14.63
CA ALA A 388 -16.28 14.92 -15.74
C ALA A 388 -17.40 13.99 -15.25
N ASN A 389 -17.13 13.14 -14.25
CA ASN A 389 -18.13 12.24 -13.68
C ASN A 389 -19.28 13.00 -13.01
N THR A 390 -19.00 14.12 -12.36
CA THR A 390 -20.01 14.99 -11.73
C THR A 390 -20.92 15.61 -12.79
N ALA A 391 -20.35 16.08 -13.91
CA ALA A 391 -21.13 16.59 -15.03
C ALA A 391 -22.02 15.51 -15.65
N ILE A 392 -21.47 14.31 -15.91
CA ILE A 392 -22.23 13.16 -16.44
C ILE A 392 -23.37 12.78 -15.47
N HIS A 393 -23.07 12.66 -14.17
CA HIS A 393 -24.08 12.35 -13.16
C HIS A 393 -25.21 13.40 -13.13
N LYS A 394 -24.88 14.70 -13.26
CA LYS A 394 -25.88 15.77 -13.32
C LYS A 394 -26.80 15.62 -14.53
N VAL A 395 -26.24 15.32 -15.71
CA VAL A 395 -27.02 15.06 -16.93
C VAL A 395 -27.93 13.86 -16.75
N ALA A 396 -27.39 12.72 -16.30
CA ALA A 396 -28.15 11.50 -16.07
C ALA A 396 -29.28 11.70 -15.03
N MET A 397 -29.03 12.47 -13.97
CA MET A 397 -30.04 12.78 -12.97
C MET A 397 -31.15 13.69 -13.52
N SER A 398 -30.78 14.67 -14.37
CA SER A 398 -31.75 15.54 -15.05
C SER A 398 -32.63 14.74 -16.01
N GLU A 399 -32.04 13.81 -16.77
CA GLU A 399 -32.78 12.92 -17.66
C GLU A 399 -33.71 11.99 -16.87
N TYR A 400 -33.20 11.36 -15.81
CA TYR A 400 -34.00 10.56 -14.89
C TYR A 400 -35.19 11.34 -14.33
N GLN A 401 -34.98 12.57 -13.85
CA GLN A 401 -36.07 13.42 -13.36
C GLN A 401 -37.07 13.80 -14.46
N SER A 402 -36.63 13.95 -15.71
CA SER A 402 -37.53 14.27 -16.81
C SER A 402 -38.43 13.10 -17.22
N VAL A 403 -37.92 11.86 -17.13
CA VAL A 403 -38.64 10.64 -17.51
C VAL A 403 -39.47 10.09 -16.35
N SER A 404 -38.92 10.09 -15.13
CA SER A 404 -39.55 9.57 -13.91
C SER A 404 -40.29 10.64 -13.10
N GLY A 405 -40.22 11.91 -13.52
CA GLY A 405 -40.94 13.01 -12.91
C GLY A 405 -42.45 12.82 -13.07
N VAL A 406 -43.18 12.92 -11.96
CA VAL A 406 -44.64 12.91 -11.98
C VAL A 406 -45.13 14.23 -12.56
N ASN A 407 -45.81 14.17 -13.71
CA ASN A 407 -46.45 15.35 -14.27
C ASN A 407 -47.70 15.67 -13.46
N LEU A 408 -47.61 16.68 -12.58
CA LEU A 408 -48.71 17.15 -11.73
C LEU A 408 -50.00 17.43 -12.52
N ASN A 409 -49.91 17.86 -13.78
CA ASN A 409 -51.08 18.10 -14.62
C ASN A 409 -51.76 16.79 -15.04
N GLU A 410 -51.00 15.73 -15.28
CA GLU A 410 -51.51 14.41 -15.65
C GLU A 410 -52.10 13.68 -14.43
N GLU A 411 -51.45 13.79 -13.26
CA GLU A 411 -52.00 13.32 -11.98
C GLU A 411 -53.29 14.07 -11.61
N LEU A 412 -53.32 15.40 -11.75
CA LEU A 412 -54.52 16.20 -11.52
C LEU A 412 -55.63 15.83 -12.51
N THR A 413 -55.30 15.62 -13.78
CA THR A 413 -56.27 15.17 -14.79
C THR A 413 -56.85 13.80 -14.45
N ASN A 414 -56.00 12.85 -14.02
CA ASN A 414 -56.44 11.54 -13.57
C ASN A 414 -57.29 11.62 -12.30
N LEU A 415 -56.94 12.48 -11.35
CA LEU A 415 -57.69 12.71 -10.12
C LEU A 415 -59.07 13.30 -10.40
N ILE A 416 -59.16 14.30 -11.29
CA ILE A 416 -60.44 14.86 -11.74
C ILE A 416 -61.27 13.79 -12.45
N ARG A 417 -60.65 12.93 -13.28
CA ARG A 417 -61.33 11.81 -13.94
C ARG A 417 -61.89 10.82 -12.92
N PHE A 418 -61.10 10.41 -11.93
CA PHE A 418 -61.56 9.50 -10.88
C PHE A 418 -62.65 10.11 -10.01
N GLN A 419 -62.55 11.39 -9.66
CA GLN A 419 -63.60 12.12 -8.94
C GLN A 419 -64.91 12.17 -9.74
N SER A 420 -64.82 12.42 -11.05
CA SER A 420 -65.96 12.42 -11.96
C SER A 420 -66.60 11.03 -12.09
N SER A 421 -65.80 9.98 -12.29
CA SER A 421 -66.28 8.60 -12.36
C SER A 421 -66.92 8.13 -11.05
N TYR A 422 -66.35 8.51 -9.90
CA TYR A 422 -66.94 8.23 -8.59
C TYR A 422 -68.27 8.95 -8.40
N GLY A 423 -68.34 10.24 -8.78
CA GLY A 423 -69.59 11.00 -8.76
C GLY A 423 -70.69 10.41 -9.67
N ALA A 424 -70.30 9.90 -10.84
CA ALA A 424 -71.22 9.21 -11.75
C ALA A 424 -71.70 7.87 -11.18
N ALA A 425 -70.80 7.05 -10.62
CA ALA A 425 -71.15 5.79 -9.96
C ALA A 425 -72.07 6.00 -8.75
N ALA A 426 -71.79 7.01 -7.92
CA ALA A 426 -72.65 7.39 -6.80
C ALA A 426 -74.05 7.76 -7.27
N LYS A 427 -74.18 8.55 -8.36
CA LYS A 427 -75.49 8.85 -8.96
C LYS A 427 -76.22 7.61 -9.45
N ILE A 428 -75.53 6.65 -10.06
CA ILE A 428 -76.12 5.38 -10.48
C ILE A 428 -76.67 4.63 -9.26
N ILE A 429 -75.88 4.52 -8.18
CA ILE A 429 -76.30 3.87 -6.93
C ILE A 429 -77.53 4.57 -6.35
N THR A 430 -77.52 5.90 -6.21
CA THR A 430 -78.67 6.65 -5.71
C THR A 430 -79.91 6.51 -6.61
N THR A 431 -79.71 6.36 -7.92
CA THR A 431 -80.82 6.13 -8.85
C THR A 431 -81.38 4.72 -8.69
N VAL A 432 -80.52 3.72 -8.48
CA VAL A 432 -80.91 2.34 -8.19
C VAL A 432 -81.61 2.24 -6.83
N GLU A 433 -81.13 2.92 -5.79
CA GLU A 433 -81.81 3.02 -4.49
C GLU A 433 -83.20 3.62 -4.65
N LYS A 434 -83.33 4.73 -5.39
CA LYS A 434 -84.66 5.32 -5.67
C LYS A 434 -85.56 4.38 -6.45
N MET A 435 -85.03 3.62 -7.42
CA MET A 435 -85.81 2.61 -8.15
C MET A 435 -86.24 1.46 -7.22
N LEU A 436 -85.38 1.00 -6.31
CA LEU A 436 -85.70 -0.01 -5.29
C LEU A 436 -86.76 0.49 -4.30
N ASP A 437 -86.64 1.72 -3.81
CA ASP A 437 -87.62 2.34 -2.92
C ASP A 437 -88.98 2.49 -3.61
N THR A 438 -88.99 2.89 -4.89
CA THR A 438 -90.22 2.99 -5.69
C THR A 438 -90.86 1.61 -5.88
N LEU A 439 -90.07 0.57 -6.14
CA LEU A 439 -90.56 -0.81 -6.23
C LEU A 439 -91.09 -1.35 -4.90
N LEU A 440 -90.46 -0.99 -3.78
CA LEU A 440 -90.90 -1.38 -2.44
C LEU A 440 -92.19 -0.66 -2.02
N THR A 441 -92.36 0.61 -2.38
CA THR A 441 -93.58 1.39 -2.12
C THR A 441 -94.76 1.00 -3.02
N LEU A 442 -94.52 0.35 -4.17
CA LEU A 442 -95.57 -0.23 -5.01
C LEU A 442 -96.07 -1.61 -4.53
N LYS A 443 -95.45 -2.20 -3.50
CA LYS A 443 -95.78 -3.55 -2.99
C LYS A 443 -96.47 -3.54 -1.61
N GLN A 444 -96.85 -2.37 -1.10
CA GLN A 444 -97.84 -2.19 -0.03
C GLN A 444 -99.12 -1.63 -0.64
#